data_AF-F0WM80-F1
#
_entry.id   AF-F0WM80-F1
#
_cell.length_a   1.000
_cell.length_b   1.000
_cell.length_c   1.000
_cell.angle_alpha   90.00
_cell.angle_beta   90.00
_cell.angle_gamma   90.00
#
_symmetry.space_group_name_H-M   'P 1'
#
loop_
_entity.id
_entity.type
_entity.pdbx_description
1 polymer ?
#
loop_
_entity_poly.entity_id
_entity_poly.type
_entity_poly.pdbx_seq_one_letter_code
_entity_poly.pdbx_strand_id
1 'polypeptide(L)'
;MEKSRGKHGAISLTRFMNGKRCERRKDATESKEKMIRKCQWKRTREKIEKKKSDQQSSNGPMSFYDEFFSNLTNKPSEPQRKKPLANNRPDPLYKAKRKAEEMKSERDEAIQMKKQKHDIVQKTIQSRKKRHAMLSARTATGQPIVRNQISDILKQLQKPKEK
;
A
#
# COMPACT_ATOMS: atom_id res chain seq x y z
N MET A 1 20.64 12.13 5.15
CA MET A 1 21.91 12.31 4.41
C MET A 1 21.69 13.32 3.29
N GLU A 2 22.29 14.50 3.45
CA GLU A 2 22.17 15.64 2.55
C GLU A 2 22.70 15.31 1.16
N LYS A 3 21.97 15.73 0.13
CA LYS A 3 22.45 15.74 -1.26
C LYS A 3 22.92 17.16 -1.56
N SER A 4 24.21 17.41 -1.40
CA SER A 4 24.84 18.65 -1.85
C SER A 4 24.79 18.70 -3.38
N ARG A 5 23.98 19.62 -3.89
CA ARG A 5 23.92 19.93 -5.32
C ARG A 5 25.10 20.82 -5.66
N GLY A 6 26.03 20.27 -6.42
CA GLY A 6 27.23 20.96 -6.88
C GLY A 6 26.91 22.26 -7.61
N LYS A 7 27.47 23.36 -7.09
CA LYS A 7 27.85 24.54 -7.86
C LYS A 7 29.38 24.55 -7.86
N HIS A 8 29.97 24.80 -9.03
CA HIS A 8 31.42 24.90 -9.31
C HIS A 8 32.17 23.57 -9.58
N GLY A 9 32.13 23.15 -10.85
CA GLY A 9 33.32 23.06 -11.73
C GLY A 9 34.51 22.14 -11.42
N ALA A 10 34.65 21.52 -10.25
CA ALA A 10 35.82 20.68 -9.95
C ALA A 10 35.43 19.21 -9.73
N ILE A 11 36.09 18.31 -10.45
CA ILE A 11 36.07 16.87 -10.17
C ILE A 11 36.64 16.69 -8.75
N SER A 12 35.93 16.00 -7.86
CA SER A 12 36.42 15.75 -6.50
C SER A 12 37.79 15.05 -6.56
N LEU A 13 38.73 15.40 -5.68
CA LEU A 13 40.08 14.81 -5.65
C LEU A 13 40.04 13.27 -5.65
N THR A 14 39.08 12.68 -4.96
CA THR A 14 38.80 11.23 -4.98
C THR A 14 38.48 10.69 -6.37
N ARG A 15 37.73 11.43 -7.20
CA ARG A 15 37.39 11.06 -8.58
C ARG A 15 38.52 11.34 -9.56
N PHE A 16 39.40 12.30 -9.24
CA PHE A 16 40.64 12.53 -9.98
C PHE A 16 41.64 11.39 -9.75
N MET A 17 41.90 11.03 -8.48
CA MET A 17 42.85 9.98 -8.11
C MET A 17 42.40 8.58 -8.58
N ASN A 18 41.09 8.29 -8.54
CA ASN A 18 40.57 6.97 -8.89
C ASN A 18 40.23 6.81 -10.40
N GLY A 19 40.37 7.88 -11.18
CA GLY A 19 40.05 7.91 -12.61
C GLY A 19 38.58 7.66 -12.97
N LYS A 20 38.27 7.51 -14.25
CA LYS A 20 36.93 7.14 -14.76
C LYS A 20 36.59 5.65 -14.58
N ARG A 21 37.10 4.99 -13.54
CA ARG A 21 36.70 3.61 -13.25
C ARG A 21 35.24 3.66 -12.79
N CYS A 22 34.33 3.21 -13.65
CA CYS A 22 32.97 2.94 -13.25
C CYS A 22 33.04 2.11 -11.96
N GLU A 23 32.45 2.59 -10.87
CA GLU A 23 32.17 1.74 -9.71
C GLU A 23 31.52 0.47 -10.28
N ARG A 24 32.23 -0.65 -10.23
CA ARG A 24 31.66 -1.96 -10.59
C ARG A 24 30.35 -2.05 -9.82
N ARG A 25 29.26 -2.29 -10.57
CA ARG A 25 27.89 -2.26 -10.06
C ARG A 25 27.87 -2.93 -8.69
N LYS A 26 27.64 -2.10 -7.66
CA LYS A 26 27.51 -2.51 -6.27
C LYS A 26 26.63 -3.75 -6.21
N ASP A 27 27.05 -4.70 -5.38
CA ASP A 27 26.32 -5.91 -5.02
C ASP A 27 24.82 -5.63 -4.99
N ALA A 28 24.04 -6.60 -5.51
CA ALA A 28 22.60 -6.52 -5.67
C ALA A 28 21.98 -5.59 -4.62
N THR A 29 21.39 -4.47 -5.05
CA THR A 29 20.82 -3.50 -4.11
C THR A 29 19.96 -4.22 -3.07
N GLU A 30 19.92 -3.75 -1.83
CA GLU A 30 19.15 -4.39 -0.73
C GLU A 30 17.72 -4.81 -1.14
N SER A 31 17.11 -4.06 -2.07
CA SER A 31 15.84 -4.38 -2.72
C SER A 31 15.87 -5.69 -3.55
N LYS A 32 16.90 -5.89 -4.37
CA LYS A 32 17.12 -7.12 -5.15
C LYS A 32 17.40 -8.32 -4.24
N GLU A 33 18.15 -8.15 -3.15
CA GLU A 33 18.34 -9.24 -2.17
C GLU A 33 17.04 -9.63 -1.45
N LYS A 34 16.25 -8.64 -1.00
CA LYS A 34 14.92 -8.87 -0.42
C LYS A 34 13.99 -9.61 -1.39
N MET A 35 14.05 -9.26 -2.67
CA MET A 35 13.29 -9.93 -3.72
C MET A 35 13.70 -11.40 -3.88
N ILE A 36 15.01 -11.66 -3.96
CA ILE A 36 15.56 -13.01 -4.09
C ILE A 36 15.15 -13.88 -2.88
N ARG A 37 15.31 -13.38 -1.65
CA ARG A 37 14.89 -14.09 -0.43
C ARG A 37 13.39 -14.40 -0.47
N LYS A 38 12.55 -13.42 -0.82
CA LYS A 38 11.09 -13.62 -0.90
C LYS A 38 10.72 -14.70 -1.93
N CYS A 39 11.39 -14.73 -3.08
CA CYS A 39 11.19 -15.77 -4.09
C CYS A 39 11.61 -17.16 -3.60
N GLN A 40 12.74 -17.27 -2.89
CA GLN A 40 13.19 -18.54 -2.32
C GLN A 40 12.20 -19.07 -1.28
N TRP A 41 11.74 -18.21 -0.37
CA TRP A 41 10.73 -18.56 0.65
C TRP A 41 9.40 -19.06 0.05
N LYS A 42 8.97 -18.48 -1.09
CA LYS A 42 7.77 -18.97 -1.79
C LYS A 42 7.97 -20.38 -2.34
N ARG A 43 9.12 -20.64 -2.99
CA ARG A 43 9.44 -21.97 -3.55
C ARG A 43 9.53 -23.05 -2.47
N THR A 44 10.11 -22.74 -1.30
CA THR A 44 10.20 -23.72 -0.20
C THR A 44 8.83 -24.03 0.39
N ARG A 45 7.98 -23.01 0.57
CA ARG A 45 6.61 -23.21 1.07
C ARG A 45 5.77 -24.05 0.12
N GLU A 46 5.82 -23.76 -1.18
CA GLU A 46 5.09 -24.54 -2.20
C GLU A 46 5.56 -26.01 -2.23
N LYS A 47 6.87 -26.25 -2.11
CA LYS A 47 7.42 -27.62 -1.99
C LYS A 47 6.91 -28.34 -0.74
N ILE A 48 6.81 -27.66 0.39
CA ILE A 48 6.29 -28.25 1.63
C ILE A 48 4.78 -28.52 1.51
N GLU A 49 4.02 -27.63 0.87
CA GLU A 49 2.59 -27.79 0.65
C GLU A 49 2.28 -28.99 -0.27
N LYS A 50 3.03 -29.15 -1.37
CA LYS A 50 2.94 -30.33 -2.25
C LYS A 50 3.26 -31.64 -1.51
N LYS A 51 4.34 -31.65 -0.71
CA LYS A 51 4.66 -32.83 0.12
C LYS A 51 3.57 -33.16 1.15
N LYS A 52 2.88 -32.15 1.67
CA LYS A 52 1.76 -32.36 2.60
C LYS A 52 0.50 -32.84 1.89
N SER A 53 0.20 -32.36 0.68
CA SER A 53 -0.94 -32.86 -0.09
C SER A 53 -0.75 -34.32 -0.51
N ASP A 54 0.46 -34.69 -0.91
CA ASP A 54 0.79 -36.07 -1.31
C ASP A 54 0.75 -37.05 -0.11
N GLN A 55 0.97 -36.54 1.12
CA GLN A 55 0.82 -37.33 2.36
C GLN A 55 -0.63 -37.35 2.89
N GLN A 56 -1.48 -36.39 2.52
CA GLN A 56 -2.89 -36.36 2.94
C GLN A 56 -3.83 -37.14 1.99
N SER A 57 -3.38 -37.48 0.78
CA SER A 57 -4.13 -38.37 -0.13
C SER A 57 -3.93 -39.86 0.15
N SER A 58 -3.46 -40.24 1.35
CA SER A 58 -3.38 -41.64 1.79
C SER A 58 -4.59 -42.08 2.63
N ASN A 59 -5.75 -41.43 2.49
CA ASN A 59 -7.02 -42.07 2.84
C ASN A 59 -7.40 -42.95 1.65
N GLY A 60 -7.05 -44.24 1.76
CA GLY A 60 -7.26 -45.24 0.73
C GLY A 60 -8.71 -45.34 0.25
N PRO A 61 -8.94 -45.91 -0.94
CA PRO A 61 -10.29 -46.11 -1.47
C PRO A 61 -11.13 -46.90 -0.48
N MET A 62 -12.35 -46.43 -0.23
CA MET A 62 -13.32 -47.09 0.65
C MET A 62 -13.55 -48.52 0.15
N SER A 63 -13.47 -49.50 1.05
CA SER A 63 -13.64 -50.91 0.68
C SER A 63 -15.05 -51.13 0.15
N PHE A 64 -15.18 -51.96 -0.90
CA PHE A 64 -16.48 -52.36 -1.47
C PHE A 64 -17.52 -52.75 -0.41
N TYR A 65 -17.08 -53.37 0.69
CA TYR A 65 -17.95 -53.79 1.78
C TYR A 65 -18.50 -52.61 2.61
N ASP A 66 -17.74 -51.53 2.80
CA ASP A 66 -18.23 -50.34 3.51
C ASP A 66 -19.37 -49.65 2.75
N GLU A 67 -19.29 -49.64 1.41
CA GLU A 67 -20.31 -49.10 0.52
C GLU A 67 -21.55 -50.02 0.45
N PHE A 68 -21.34 -51.34 0.51
CA PHE A 68 -22.42 -52.33 0.52
C PHE A 68 -23.24 -52.28 1.81
N PHE A 69 -22.60 -52.23 2.98
CA PHE A 69 -23.32 -52.21 4.27
C PHE A 69 -23.97 -50.87 4.59
N SER A 70 -23.42 -49.76 4.09
CA SER A 70 -24.07 -48.45 4.20
C SER A 70 -25.37 -48.35 3.36
N ASN A 71 -25.48 -49.11 2.27
CA ASN A 71 -26.71 -49.18 1.49
C ASN A 71 -27.80 -50.07 2.14
N LEU A 72 -27.41 -51.07 2.94
CA LEU A 72 -28.34 -51.98 3.62
C LEU A 72 -29.04 -51.35 4.84
N THR A 73 -28.40 -50.38 5.49
CA THR A 73 -28.96 -49.71 6.68
C THR A 73 -29.97 -48.60 6.34
N ASN A 74 -30.03 -48.17 5.08
CA ASN A 74 -30.92 -47.12 4.60
C ASN A 74 -32.16 -47.72 3.91
N LYS A 75 -33.13 -48.22 4.69
CA LYS A 75 -34.48 -48.53 4.15
C LYS A 75 -35.23 -47.22 3.82
N PRO A 76 -35.94 -47.10 2.70
CA PRO A 76 -36.68 -45.88 2.38
C PRO A 76 -37.99 -45.85 3.15
N SER A 77 -38.07 -45.02 4.21
CA SER A 77 -39.34 -44.55 4.75
C SER A 77 -39.89 -43.40 3.89
N GLU A 78 -41.21 -43.32 3.79
CA GLU A 78 -42.00 -42.42 2.93
C GLU A 78 -41.46 -40.98 2.79
N PRO A 79 -41.61 -40.33 1.62
CA PRO A 79 -41.16 -38.96 1.41
C PRO A 79 -42.15 -37.98 2.04
N GLN A 80 -42.05 -37.78 3.36
CA GLN A 80 -42.57 -36.56 3.95
C GLN A 80 -41.82 -35.37 3.34
N ARG A 81 -42.51 -34.58 2.51
CA ARG A 81 -42.02 -33.29 2.01
C ARG A 81 -41.92 -32.30 3.18
N LYS A 82 -40.90 -32.50 4.03
CA LYS A 82 -40.39 -31.49 4.93
C LYS A 82 -39.87 -30.37 4.03
N LYS A 83 -40.48 -29.18 4.11
CA LYS A 83 -39.85 -27.97 3.57
C LYS A 83 -38.40 -27.98 4.08
N PRO A 84 -37.36 -27.85 3.24
CA PRO A 84 -36.00 -27.85 3.73
C PRO A 84 -35.91 -26.68 4.72
N LEU A 85 -35.72 -26.99 6.01
CA LEU A 85 -35.25 -26.01 6.97
C LEU A 85 -34.04 -25.38 6.28
N ALA A 86 -34.09 -24.05 6.06
CA ALA A 86 -33.01 -23.31 5.44
C ALA A 86 -31.71 -23.83 6.06
N ASN A 87 -30.91 -24.53 5.24
CA ASN A 87 -29.81 -25.33 5.72
C ASN A 87 -28.96 -24.43 6.63
N ASN A 88 -28.91 -24.73 7.94
CA ASN A 88 -28.01 -24.10 8.92
C ASN A 88 -26.53 -24.39 8.62
N ARG A 89 -26.21 -24.78 7.39
CA ARG A 89 -24.87 -24.96 6.89
C ARG A 89 -24.33 -23.57 6.61
N PRO A 90 -23.24 -23.14 7.29
CA PRO A 90 -22.63 -21.86 7.00
C PRO A 90 -22.24 -21.80 5.53
N ASP A 91 -22.42 -20.63 4.89
CA ASP A 91 -22.01 -20.42 3.50
C ASP A 91 -20.54 -20.86 3.36
N PRO A 92 -20.24 -21.84 2.49
CA PRO A 92 -18.87 -22.34 2.32
C PRO A 92 -17.90 -21.22 1.90
N LEU A 93 -18.42 -20.12 1.35
CA LEU A 93 -17.65 -18.96 0.94
C LEU A 93 -17.63 -17.83 1.99
N TYR A 94 -18.27 -17.96 3.14
CA TYR A 94 -18.35 -16.90 4.15
C TYR A 94 -16.97 -16.35 4.55
N LYS A 95 -16.03 -17.25 4.85
CA LYS A 95 -14.64 -16.87 5.21
C LYS A 95 -13.91 -16.19 4.04
N ALA A 96 -14.16 -16.66 2.81
CA ALA A 96 -13.55 -16.08 1.62
C ALA A 96 -14.11 -14.67 1.33
N LYS A 97 -15.43 -14.48 1.45
CA LYS A 97 -16.10 -13.19 1.29
C LYS A 97 -15.61 -12.17 2.31
N ARG A 98 -15.60 -12.53 3.60
CA ARG A 98 -15.08 -11.67 4.67
C ARG A 98 -13.63 -11.25 4.42
N LYS A 99 -12.75 -12.20 4.05
CA LYS A 99 -11.35 -11.89 3.73
C LYS A 99 -11.21 -11.01 2.48
N ALA A 100 -12.08 -11.18 1.48
CA ALA A 100 -12.07 -10.33 0.29
C ALA A 100 -12.50 -8.90 0.62
N GLU A 101 -13.47 -8.72 1.52
CA GLU A 101 -13.91 -7.42 2.02
C GLU A 101 -12.80 -6.72 2.83
N GLU A 102 -12.16 -7.43 3.77
CA GLU A 102 -11.02 -6.92 4.54
C GLU A 102 -9.87 -6.48 3.61
N MET A 103 -9.52 -7.31 2.62
CA MET A 103 -8.50 -6.97 1.62
C MET A 103 -8.91 -5.80 0.69
N LYS A 104 -10.21 -5.52 0.55
CA LYS A 104 -10.70 -4.37 -0.22
C LYS A 104 -10.62 -3.10 0.61
N SER A 105 -11.07 -3.14 1.87
CA SER A 105 -10.97 -1.99 2.79
C SER A 105 -9.53 -1.56 3.02
N GLU A 106 -8.60 -2.51 3.24
CA GLU A 106 -7.17 -2.20 3.38
C GLU A 106 -6.58 -1.51 2.14
N ARG A 107 -6.99 -1.93 0.93
CA ARG A 107 -6.54 -1.29 -0.31
C ARG A 107 -7.10 0.13 -0.44
N ASP A 108 -8.36 0.32 -0.11
CA ASP A 108 -9.02 1.62 -0.17
C ASP A 108 -8.40 2.60 0.83
N GLU A 109 -8.12 2.16 2.05
CA GLU A 109 -7.38 2.92 3.06
C GLU A 109 -5.97 3.30 2.58
N ALA A 110 -5.23 2.36 1.99
CA ALA A 110 -3.91 2.63 1.43
C ALA A 110 -3.95 3.66 0.28
N ILE A 111 -4.99 3.63 -0.55
CA ILE A 111 -5.21 4.63 -1.61
C ILE A 111 -5.55 5.99 -0.99
N GLN A 112 -6.42 6.05 0.03
CA GLN A 112 -6.77 7.28 0.72
C GLN A 112 -5.55 7.92 1.38
N MET A 113 -4.72 7.14 2.09
CA MET A 113 -3.49 7.64 2.70
C MET A 113 -2.50 8.20 1.67
N LYS A 114 -2.41 7.59 0.48
CA LYS A 114 -1.59 8.14 -0.62
C LYS A 114 -2.15 9.45 -1.16
N LYS A 115 -3.47 9.54 -1.35
CA LYS A 115 -4.15 10.77 -1.78
C LYS A 115 -3.92 11.91 -0.78
N GLN A 116 -4.12 11.64 0.52
CA GLN A 116 -3.87 12.62 1.59
C GLN A 116 -2.42 13.15 1.57
N LYS A 117 -1.43 12.26 1.44
CA LYS A 117 -0.02 12.65 1.34
C LYS A 117 0.24 13.53 0.12
N HIS A 118 -0.33 13.17 -1.03
CA HIS A 118 -0.22 13.97 -2.24
C HIS A 118 -0.85 15.35 -2.06
N ASP A 119 -2.03 15.43 -1.45
CA ASP A 119 -2.74 16.70 -1.23
C ASP A 119 -1.98 17.62 -0.27
N ILE A 120 -1.35 17.08 0.77
CA ILE A 120 -0.47 17.85 1.66
C ILE A 120 0.69 18.44 0.86
N VAL A 121 1.35 17.65 0.02
CA VAL A 121 2.44 18.14 -0.84
C VAL A 121 1.94 19.22 -1.80
N GLN A 122 0.79 19.02 -2.44
CA GLN A 122 0.20 20.03 -3.34
C GLN A 122 -0.13 21.33 -2.60
N LYS A 123 -0.71 21.25 -1.39
CA LYS A 123 -0.98 22.44 -0.56
C LYS A 123 0.30 23.19 -0.22
N THR A 124 1.39 22.50 0.13
CA THR A 124 2.67 23.17 0.41
C THR A 124 3.27 23.82 -0.84
N ILE A 125 3.19 23.17 -2.00
CA ILE A 125 3.61 23.72 -3.29
C ILE A 125 2.78 24.96 -3.64
N GLN A 126 1.45 24.91 -3.49
CA GLN A 126 0.56 26.05 -3.76
C GLN A 126 0.87 27.22 -2.84
N SER A 127 1.03 26.99 -1.53
CA SER A 127 1.42 28.02 -0.56
C SER A 127 2.77 28.64 -0.92
N ARG A 128 3.74 27.84 -1.36
CA ARG A 128 5.04 28.32 -1.83
C ARG A 128 4.91 29.16 -3.11
N LYS A 129 4.13 28.72 -4.10
CA LYS A 129 3.85 29.48 -5.33
C LYS A 129 3.20 30.82 -5.02
N LYS A 130 2.18 30.84 -4.14
CA LYS A 130 1.54 32.07 -3.66
C LYS A 130 2.55 33.01 -2.99
N ARG A 131 3.41 32.48 -2.12
CA ARG A 131 4.49 33.27 -1.49
C ARG A 131 5.44 33.88 -2.51
N HIS A 132 5.90 33.11 -3.50
CA HIS A 132 6.77 33.62 -4.56
C HIS A 132 6.07 34.68 -5.41
N ALA A 133 4.79 34.49 -5.74
CA ALA A 133 3.99 35.47 -6.45
C ALA A 133 3.89 36.78 -5.65
N MET A 134 3.59 36.72 -4.34
CA MET A 134 3.54 37.90 -3.48
C MET A 134 4.90 38.60 -3.37
N LEU A 135 6.00 37.86 -3.22
CA LEU A 135 7.36 38.44 -3.15
C LEU A 135 7.82 39.05 -4.48
N SER A 136 7.31 38.53 -5.60
CA SER A 136 7.61 39.04 -6.94
C SER A 136 6.61 40.09 -7.42
N ALA A 137 5.53 40.32 -6.67
CA ALA A 137 4.50 41.28 -7.02
C ALA A 137 5.08 42.69 -6.97
N ARG A 138 4.86 43.42 -8.06
CA ARG A 138 5.32 44.79 -8.25
C ARG A 138 4.12 45.68 -8.56
N THR A 139 4.24 46.96 -8.25
CA THR A 139 3.27 47.97 -8.66
C THR A 139 3.31 48.16 -10.18
N ALA A 140 2.34 48.87 -10.76
CA ALA A 140 2.34 49.21 -12.19
C ALA A 140 3.63 49.96 -12.62
N THR A 141 4.26 50.67 -11.68
CA THR A 141 5.55 51.37 -11.84
C THR A 141 6.78 50.47 -11.61
N GLY A 142 6.59 49.17 -11.35
CA GLY A 142 7.68 48.19 -11.20
C GLY A 142 8.33 48.13 -9.82
N GLN A 143 7.89 48.94 -8.85
CA GLN A 143 8.40 48.94 -7.48
C GLN A 143 7.91 47.72 -6.70
N PRO A 144 8.71 47.16 -5.78
CA PRO A 144 8.30 46.02 -4.96
C PRO A 144 7.13 46.42 -4.04
N ILE A 145 6.07 45.61 -4.01
CA ILE A 145 4.95 45.85 -3.10
C ILE A 145 5.38 45.45 -1.68
N VAL A 146 5.81 46.43 -0.89
CA VAL A 146 6.14 46.25 0.53
C VAL A 146 4.83 46.24 1.33
N ARG A 147 4.53 45.11 1.99
CA ARG A 147 3.42 45.06 2.95
C ARG A 147 3.81 45.81 4.22
N ASN A 148 3.26 47.00 4.41
CA ASN A 148 3.48 47.78 5.61
C ASN A 148 2.71 47.17 6.78
N GLN A 149 3.43 46.53 7.70
CA GLN A 149 2.87 45.96 8.93
C GLN A 149 2.11 47.01 9.75
N ILE A 150 2.56 48.27 9.70
CA ILE A 150 1.92 49.41 10.37
C ILE A 150 0.50 49.63 9.86
N SER A 151 0.25 49.60 8.54
CA SER A 151 -1.09 49.83 8.00
C SER A 151 -2.06 48.69 8.36
N ASP A 152 -1.55 47.46 8.46
CA ASP A 152 -2.36 46.30 8.84
C ASP A 152 -2.71 46.34 10.34
N ILE A 153 -1.75 46.72 11.20
CA ILE A 153 -1.99 46.94 12.63
C ILE A 153 -3.02 48.05 12.84
N LEU A 154 -2.89 49.18 12.15
CA LEU A 154 -3.85 50.28 12.26
C LEU A 154 -5.25 49.86 11.80
N LYS A 155 -5.38 49.08 10.73
CA LYS A 155 -6.67 48.51 10.29
C LYS A 155 -7.26 47.53 11.31
N GLN A 156 -6.44 46.70 11.96
CA GLN A 156 -6.91 45.79 13.01
C GLN A 156 -7.41 46.56 14.24
N LEU A 157 -6.72 47.63 14.64
CA LEU A 157 -7.13 48.49 15.75
C LEU A 157 -8.41 49.28 15.43
N GLN A 158 -8.64 49.63 14.17
CA GLN A 158 -9.86 50.29 13.71
C GLN A 158 -11.07 49.35 13.62
N LYS A 159 -10.89 48.02 13.62
CA LYS A 159 -12.03 47.11 13.62
C LYS A 159 -12.75 47.19 14.96
N PRO A 160 -14.08 47.39 14.97
CA PRO A 160 -14.84 47.35 16.21
C PRO A 160 -14.64 45.98 16.84
N LYS A 161 -14.38 45.95 18.16
CA LYS A 161 -14.37 44.70 18.90
C LYS A 161 -15.77 44.09 18.79
N GLU A 162 -15.88 42.98 18.08
CA GLU A 162 -17.10 42.17 18.08
C GLU A 162 -17.41 41.80 19.53
N LYS A 163 -18.60 42.18 20.00
CA LYS A 163 -19.11 41.89 21.34
C LYS A 163 -19.69 40.48 21.39
#